data_AF-A0A5C7XBH9-F1
#
_entry.id   AF-A0A5C7XBH9-F1
#
_cell.length_a   1.000
_cell.length_b   1.000
_cell.length_c   1.000
_cell.angle_alpha   90.00
_cell.angle_beta   90.00
_cell.angle_gamma   90.00
#
_symmetry.space_group_name_H-M   'P 1'
#
loop_
_entity.id
_entity.type
_entity.pdbx_description
1 polymer ?
#
loop_
_entity_poly.entity_id
_entity_poly.type
_entity_poly.pdbx_seq_one_letter_code
_entity_poly.pdbx_strand_id
1 'polypeptide(L)'
;MLKQSFAIAAFTLAATSSAHAGGFVDLLDTGARTPGSTNNTGTDAFYLGASLPSTWTLQATQTSTVYSPVNSVAVGSFIDSVWLDSATNSYIIGSYFQLDNNTNGITEINSIVRSGFADYAGTLSAAWVYASDVYGSAPADGYRLRDPSRSDYIASYNAGTAATGAYFDADKVAIRTDVSIGEDNPNSGLYLISFSASNYTYEWVSNAVHIVQGASTNEGGRIRQDMWLSGFAVTQVPEAETYAMFMAGLGLMGAVVRRRKSA
;
A
#
# COMPACT_ATOMS: atom_id res chain seq x y z
N MET A 1 7.85 65.39 11.02
CA MET A 1 6.96 64.22 10.88
C MET A 1 7.02 63.71 9.45
N LEU A 2 7.91 62.75 9.15
CA LEU A 2 7.93 62.06 7.86
C LEU A 2 7.10 60.78 7.98
N LYS A 3 6.07 60.62 7.14
CA LYS A 3 5.33 59.36 6.99
C LYS A 3 6.12 58.47 6.02
N GLN A 4 6.71 57.40 6.52
CA GLN A 4 7.24 56.32 5.68
C GLN A 4 6.09 55.41 5.25
N SER A 5 5.94 55.23 3.94
CA SER A 5 5.00 54.27 3.35
C SER A 5 5.77 52.98 3.07
N PHE A 6 5.36 51.87 3.68
CA PHE A 6 5.88 50.54 3.33
C PHE A 6 5.09 50.02 2.13
N ALA A 7 5.77 49.85 1.00
CA ALA A 7 5.25 49.08 -0.12
C ALA A 7 5.48 47.59 0.17
N ILE A 8 4.40 46.84 0.38
CA ILE A 8 4.44 45.38 0.46
C ILE A 8 4.46 44.87 -0.98
N ALA A 9 5.60 44.37 -1.44
CA ALA A 9 5.70 43.62 -2.69
C ALA A 9 5.05 42.24 -2.46
N ALA A 10 3.89 42.01 -3.08
CA ALA A 10 3.29 40.69 -3.15
C ALA A 10 4.12 39.82 -4.10
N PHE A 11 4.92 38.92 -3.53
CA PHE A 11 5.54 37.84 -4.30
C PHE A 11 4.45 36.82 -4.64
N THR A 12 3.97 36.84 -5.88
CA THR A 12 3.18 35.74 -6.42
C THR A 12 4.14 34.59 -6.68
N LEU A 13 4.18 33.61 -5.77
CA LEU A 13 4.84 32.34 -6.04
C LEU A 13 3.98 31.62 -7.10
N ALA A 14 4.42 31.67 -8.35
CA ALA A 14 3.86 30.80 -9.38
C ALA A 14 4.29 29.38 -9.01
N ALA A 15 3.41 28.64 -8.34
CA ALA A 15 3.55 27.20 -8.20
C ALA A 15 3.50 26.62 -9.62
N THR A 16 4.65 26.24 -10.13
CA THR A 16 4.74 25.39 -11.31
C THR A 16 4.27 24.01 -10.88
N SER A 17 2.97 23.77 -10.93
CA SER A 17 2.44 22.41 -10.85
C SER A 17 2.99 21.66 -12.06
N SER A 18 3.99 20.81 -11.85
CA SER A 18 4.36 19.79 -12.82
C SER A 18 3.08 19.06 -13.19
N ALA A 19 2.71 19.09 -14.48
CA ALA A 19 1.58 18.30 -14.96
C ALA A 19 1.95 16.83 -14.77
N HIS A 20 1.36 16.17 -13.77
CA HIS A 20 1.49 14.73 -13.57
C HIS A 20 0.58 14.02 -14.57
N ALA A 21 1.10 13.01 -15.26
CA ALA A 21 0.38 12.30 -16.32
C ALA A 21 -0.60 11.23 -15.80
N GLY A 22 -0.49 10.86 -14.51
CA GLY A 22 -1.15 9.69 -13.92
C GLY A 22 -1.99 9.96 -12.68
N GLY A 23 -2.60 8.89 -12.16
CA GLY A 23 -3.53 8.90 -11.04
C GLY A 23 -3.74 7.48 -10.51
N PHE A 24 -4.87 7.25 -9.82
CA PHE A 24 -5.32 5.88 -9.56
C PHE A 24 -5.77 5.21 -10.85
N VAL A 25 -5.25 4.01 -11.09
CA VAL A 25 -5.63 3.17 -12.23
C VAL A 25 -6.31 1.92 -11.71
N ASP A 26 -7.49 1.61 -12.25
CA ASP A 26 -8.27 0.44 -11.86
C ASP A 26 -7.50 -0.85 -12.16
N LEU A 27 -7.53 -1.75 -11.19
CA LEU A 27 -6.97 -3.09 -11.32
C LEU A 27 -7.96 -3.99 -12.06
N LEU A 28 -7.45 -4.78 -12.99
CA LEU A 28 -8.27 -5.71 -13.74
C LEU A 28 -8.68 -6.92 -12.87
N ASP A 29 -9.99 -7.10 -12.64
CA ASP A 29 -10.58 -8.26 -11.96
C ASP A 29 -10.62 -9.52 -12.85
N THR A 30 -9.52 -9.77 -13.55
CA THR A 30 -9.30 -10.96 -14.39
C THR A 30 -8.03 -11.70 -13.99
N GLY A 31 -7.24 -11.13 -13.07
CA GLY A 31 -5.88 -11.57 -12.78
C GLY A 31 -4.88 -11.23 -13.88
N ALA A 32 -5.31 -10.58 -14.96
CA ALA A 32 -4.37 -9.97 -15.88
C ALA A 32 -3.62 -8.84 -15.17
N ARG A 33 -2.32 -8.74 -15.46
CA ARG A 33 -1.49 -7.60 -15.07
C ARG A 33 -2.08 -6.33 -15.67
N THR A 34 -2.16 -5.27 -14.88
CA THR A 34 -2.61 -3.95 -15.35
C THR A 34 -1.37 -3.19 -15.88
N PRO A 35 -1.14 -3.14 -17.20
CA PRO A 35 0.05 -2.49 -17.75
C PRO A 35 -0.11 -0.96 -17.67
N GLY A 36 1.01 -0.25 -17.55
CA GLY A 36 0.99 1.21 -17.68
C GLY A 36 2.06 1.94 -16.88
N SER A 37 2.70 1.30 -15.91
CA SER A 37 3.82 1.94 -15.22
C SER A 37 5.08 1.94 -16.06
N THR A 38 5.72 3.10 -16.14
CA THR A 38 6.96 3.34 -16.89
C THR A 38 8.04 3.88 -15.96
N ASN A 39 9.30 3.79 -16.35
CA ASN A 39 10.41 4.35 -15.58
C ASN A 39 10.51 5.89 -15.67
N ASN A 40 9.56 6.55 -16.34
CA ASN A 40 9.50 8.00 -16.46
C ASN A 40 8.24 8.50 -15.75
N THR A 41 8.42 9.17 -14.61
CA THR A 41 7.31 9.72 -13.80
C THR A 41 6.47 10.76 -14.54
N GLY A 42 7.02 11.42 -15.56
CA GLY A 42 6.28 12.35 -16.42
C GLY A 42 5.29 11.65 -17.37
N THR A 43 5.38 10.32 -17.53
CA THR A 43 4.49 9.52 -18.38
C THR A 43 3.95 8.27 -17.69
N ASP A 44 4.27 8.05 -16.42
CA ASP A 44 3.76 6.91 -15.66
C ASP A 44 2.30 7.15 -15.25
N ALA A 45 1.40 6.32 -15.77
CA ALA A 45 -0.03 6.40 -15.50
C ALA A 45 -0.40 6.18 -14.02
N PHE A 46 0.45 5.49 -13.25
CA PHE A 46 0.24 5.19 -11.84
C PHE A 46 0.86 6.22 -10.89
N TYR A 47 1.70 7.14 -11.37
CA TYR A 47 2.40 8.08 -10.49
C TYR A 47 1.49 9.26 -10.12
N LEU A 48 1.21 9.48 -8.83
CA LEU A 48 0.32 10.57 -8.38
C LEU A 48 0.99 11.94 -8.38
N GLY A 49 2.33 11.98 -8.30
CA GLY A 49 3.08 13.23 -8.25
C GLY A 49 3.93 13.41 -6.99
N ALA A 50 4.41 14.64 -6.82
CA ALA A 50 5.40 15.02 -5.80
C ALA A 50 4.81 15.31 -4.41
N SER A 51 3.50 15.12 -4.23
CA SER A 51 2.85 15.20 -2.91
C SER A 51 1.54 14.44 -2.91
N LEU A 52 1.12 13.97 -1.74
CA LEU A 52 -0.22 13.41 -1.58
C LEU A 52 -1.28 14.52 -1.77
N PRO A 53 -2.47 14.19 -2.30
CA PRO A 53 -3.58 15.14 -2.38
C PRO A 53 -3.95 15.71 -1.01
N SER A 54 -4.29 17.00 -0.95
CA SER A 54 -4.68 17.67 0.31
C SER A 54 -6.01 17.17 0.90
N THR A 55 -6.79 16.43 0.12
CA THR A 55 -8.04 15.79 0.56
C THR A 55 -7.80 14.52 1.36
N TRP A 56 -6.55 14.05 1.42
CA TRP A 56 -6.16 12.84 2.12
C TRP A 56 -5.79 13.14 3.57
N THR A 57 -6.29 12.31 4.47
CA THR A 57 -5.96 12.36 5.90
C THR A 57 -5.44 11.01 6.37
N LEU A 58 -4.25 10.97 6.98
CA LEU A 58 -3.70 9.76 7.59
C LEU A 58 -4.62 9.28 8.72
N GLN A 59 -5.08 8.05 8.63
CA GLN A 59 -5.95 7.41 9.62
C GLN A 59 -5.15 6.50 10.55
N ALA A 60 -4.22 5.73 9.99
CA ALA A 60 -3.39 4.80 10.74
C ALA A 60 -2.04 4.60 10.05
N THR A 61 -1.02 4.27 10.83
CA THR A 61 0.30 3.87 10.32
C THR A 61 0.92 2.85 11.28
N GLN A 62 1.65 1.89 10.74
CA GLN A 62 2.41 0.91 11.48
C GLN A 62 3.75 0.68 10.80
N THR A 63 4.82 0.65 11.60
CA THR A 63 6.16 0.28 11.15
C THR A 63 6.52 -1.08 11.72
N SER A 64 6.82 -2.03 10.84
CA SER A 64 7.30 -3.36 11.20
C SER A 64 8.75 -3.52 10.78
N THR A 65 9.52 -4.28 11.56
CA THR A 65 10.85 -4.72 11.14
C THR A 65 10.72 -5.87 10.14
N VAL A 66 11.47 -5.79 9.04
CA VAL A 66 11.62 -6.89 8.08
C VAL A 66 12.78 -7.75 8.57
N TYR A 67 12.54 -9.04 8.74
CA TYR A 67 13.54 -9.99 9.22
C TYR A 67 13.93 -10.96 8.11
N SER A 68 15.21 -11.32 8.08
CA SER A 68 15.69 -12.45 7.30
C SER A 68 14.97 -13.73 7.74
N PRO A 69 14.33 -14.47 6.81
CA PRO A 69 13.68 -15.74 7.14
C PRO A 69 14.69 -16.86 7.47
N VAL A 70 15.98 -16.67 7.20
CA VAL A 70 17.01 -17.69 7.39
C VAL A 70 17.72 -17.58 8.74
N ASN A 71 17.91 -16.36 9.24
CA ASN A 71 18.70 -16.12 10.46
C ASN A 71 18.08 -15.09 11.41
N SER A 72 16.85 -14.64 11.15
CA SER A 72 16.08 -13.71 11.99
C SER A 72 16.78 -12.38 12.27
N VAL A 73 17.78 -12.01 11.47
CA VAL A 73 18.45 -10.70 11.52
C VAL A 73 17.52 -9.67 10.88
N ALA A 74 17.43 -8.47 11.46
CA ALA A 74 16.72 -7.36 10.83
C ALA A 74 17.41 -6.96 9.52
N VAL A 75 16.65 -6.92 8.43
CA VAL A 75 17.14 -6.58 7.09
C VAL A 75 16.54 -5.29 6.54
N GLY A 76 15.53 -4.74 7.22
CA GLY A 76 14.88 -3.51 6.80
C GLY A 76 13.66 -3.16 7.65
N SER A 77 12.86 -2.25 7.13
CA SER A 77 11.59 -1.82 7.69
C SER A 77 10.48 -1.82 6.64
N PHE A 78 9.27 -2.03 7.12
CA PHE A 78 8.04 -1.98 6.34
C PHE A 78 7.10 -0.99 7.01
N ILE A 79 6.69 0.05 6.30
CA ILE A 79 5.68 1.00 6.74
C ILE A 79 4.39 0.68 6.00
N ASP A 80 3.33 0.38 6.75
CA ASP A 80 1.98 0.25 6.23
C ASP A 80 1.14 1.40 6.77
N SER A 81 0.42 2.08 5.89
CA SER A 81 -0.40 3.23 6.26
C SER A 81 -1.79 3.16 5.65
N VAL A 82 -2.75 3.77 6.31
CA VAL A 82 -4.11 3.96 5.79
C VAL A 82 -4.42 5.43 5.75
N TRP A 83 -4.85 5.90 4.58
CA TRP A 83 -5.32 7.26 4.35
C TRP A 83 -6.80 7.23 4.00
N LEU A 84 -7.53 8.28 4.37
CA LEU A 84 -8.89 8.52 3.90
C LEU A 84 -8.85 9.69 2.92
N ASP A 85 -9.32 9.48 1.70
CA ASP A 85 -9.57 10.54 0.74
C ASP A 85 -11.02 11.03 0.86
N SER A 86 -11.18 12.24 1.39
CA SER A 86 -12.49 12.86 1.57
C SER A 86 -13.18 13.25 0.25
N ALA A 87 -12.43 13.42 -0.85
CA ALA A 87 -13.02 13.78 -2.15
C ALA A 87 -13.72 12.60 -2.82
N THR A 88 -13.18 11.40 -2.64
CA THR A 88 -13.68 10.16 -3.27
C THR A 88 -14.35 9.21 -2.28
N ASN A 89 -14.37 9.54 -0.99
CA ASN A 89 -14.82 8.67 0.10
C ASN A 89 -14.19 7.26 -0.01
N SER A 90 -12.86 7.22 -0.09
CA SER A 90 -12.09 5.99 -0.29
C SER A 90 -10.97 5.88 0.74
N TYR A 91 -10.73 4.68 1.22
CA TYR A 91 -9.54 4.35 1.98
C TYR A 91 -8.42 3.96 1.03
N ILE A 92 -7.18 4.33 1.37
CA ILE A 92 -5.98 3.99 0.62
C ILE A 92 -4.99 3.31 1.56
N ILE A 93 -4.65 2.05 1.25
CA ILE A 93 -3.59 1.31 1.91
C ILE A 93 -2.27 1.61 1.19
N GLY A 94 -1.29 2.11 1.93
CA GLY A 94 0.03 2.47 1.44
C GLY A 94 1.13 1.57 2.01
N SER A 95 1.88 0.90 1.14
CA SER A 95 2.98 -0.01 1.48
C SER A 95 4.33 0.58 1.06
N TYR A 96 5.26 0.73 2.00
CA TYR A 96 6.63 1.15 1.74
C TYR A 96 7.63 0.17 2.38
N PHE A 97 8.59 -0.28 1.58
CA PHE A 97 9.67 -1.17 1.98
C PHE A 97 11.01 -0.47 1.87
N GLN A 98 11.76 -0.54 2.96
CA GLN A 98 13.12 -0.08 3.04
C GLN A 98 14.02 -1.24 3.49
N LEU A 99 14.92 -1.68 2.61
CA LEU A 99 15.99 -2.60 2.96
C LEU A 99 17.23 -1.79 3.37
N ASP A 100 17.89 -2.28 4.42
CA ASP A 100 19.08 -1.65 5.03
C ASP A 100 20.27 -2.63 5.11
N ASN A 101 20.09 -3.90 4.69
CA ASN A 101 21.07 -4.98 4.82
C ASN A 101 21.18 -5.82 3.55
N ASN A 102 22.33 -5.74 2.87
CA ASN A 102 22.59 -6.47 1.62
C ASN A 102 23.37 -7.79 1.84
N THR A 103 23.55 -8.22 3.09
CA THR A 103 24.47 -9.33 3.39
C THR A 103 23.74 -10.55 3.95
N ASN A 104 22.51 -10.39 4.42
CA ASN A 104 21.77 -11.43 5.12
C ASN A 104 20.33 -11.51 4.65
N GLY A 105 19.81 -12.73 4.46
CA GLY A 105 18.39 -12.96 4.22
C GLY A 105 17.87 -12.31 2.94
N ILE A 106 16.71 -11.65 3.07
CA ILE A 106 16.06 -10.91 1.99
C ILE A 106 16.86 -9.62 1.78
N THR A 107 17.67 -9.64 0.72
CA THR A 107 18.46 -8.52 0.21
C THR A 107 17.80 -7.83 -0.98
N GLU A 108 16.74 -8.46 -1.50
CA GLU A 108 15.98 -8.02 -2.65
C GLU A 108 14.51 -8.41 -2.50
N ILE A 109 13.60 -7.54 -2.96
CA ILE A 109 12.17 -7.81 -3.07
C ILE A 109 11.79 -7.68 -4.55
N ASN A 110 11.59 -8.82 -5.23
CA ASN A 110 11.14 -8.84 -6.62
C ASN A 110 9.61 -8.81 -6.73
N SER A 111 8.90 -9.21 -5.69
CA SER A 111 7.45 -9.24 -5.69
C SER A 111 6.87 -9.05 -4.31
N ILE A 112 5.72 -8.39 -4.28
CA ILE A 112 4.88 -8.21 -3.11
C ILE A 112 3.49 -8.73 -3.47
N VAL A 113 2.87 -9.50 -2.58
CA VAL A 113 1.46 -9.85 -2.68
C VAL A 113 0.75 -9.30 -1.45
N ARG A 114 -0.17 -8.35 -1.68
CA ARG A 114 -1.10 -7.85 -0.66
C ARG A 114 -2.31 -8.76 -0.59
N SER A 115 -2.79 -9.00 0.62
CA SER A 115 -3.96 -9.81 0.94
C SER A 115 -4.97 -9.00 1.75
N GLY A 116 -6.18 -9.54 1.93
CA GLY A 116 -7.22 -8.90 2.72
C GLY A 116 -8.19 -8.09 1.87
N PHE A 117 -8.49 -8.59 0.67
CA PHE A 117 -9.46 -7.99 -0.24
C PHE A 117 -10.62 -8.95 -0.57
N ALA A 118 -10.64 -10.15 0.03
CA ALA A 118 -11.61 -11.21 -0.28
C ALA A 118 -13.06 -10.73 -0.19
N ASP A 119 -13.36 -9.93 0.82
CA ASP A 119 -14.71 -9.45 1.12
C ASP A 119 -15.06 -8.14 0.39
N TYR A 120 -14.11 -7.53 -0.34
CA TYR A 120 -14.33 -6.30 -1.07
C TYR A 120 -14.88 -6.58 -2.47
N ALA A 121 -16.15 -6.22 -2.67
CA ALA A 121 -16.85 -6.42 -3.95
C ALA A 121 -16.71 -5.27 -4.96
N GLY A 122 -15.98 -4.20 -4.62
CA GLY A 122 -15.76 -3.07 -5.51
C GLY A 122 -14.52 -3.21 -6.39
N THR A 123 -14.31 -2.21 -7.25
CA THR A 123 -13.06 -2.08 -8.01
C THR A 123 -11.96 -1.56 -7.09
N LEU A 124 -10.81 -2.24 -7.12
CA LEU A 124 -9.57 -1.73 -6.53
C LEU A 124 -8.84 -0.91 -7.57
N SER A 125 -8.20 0.17 -7.14
CA SER A 125 -7.33 0.96 -8.01
C SER A 125 -5.96 1.10 -7.35
N ALA A 126 -4.90 1.21 -8.15
CA ALA A 126 -3.54 1.38 -7.63
C ALA A 126 -2.87 2.65 -8.13
N ALA A 127 -1.92 3.14 -7.34
CA ALA A 127 -1.05 4.25 -7.69
C ALA A 127 0.27 4.14 -6.92
N TRP A 128 1.21 5.05 -7.16
CA TRP A 128 2.40 5.20 -6.33
C TRP A 128 2.92 6.63 -6.28
N VAL A 129 3.70 6.93 -5.24
CA VAL A 129 4.46 8.17 -5.06
C VAL A 129 5.85 7.85 -4.51
N TYR A 130 6.77 8.81 -4.53
CA TYR A 130 8.00 8.64 -3.77
C TYR A 130 7.70 8.67 -2.28
N ALA A 131 8.28 7.73 -1.53
CA ALA A 131 8.10 7.69 -0.09
C ALA A 131 8.74 8.91 0.60
N SER A 132 9.79 9.50 0.01
CA SER A 132 10.41 10.74 0.49
C SER A 132 9.44 11.91 0.52
N ASP A 133 8.53 11.99 -0.45
CA ASP A 133 7.54 13.06 -0.57
C ASP A 133 6.45 12.97 0.52
N VAL A 134 6.34 11.81 1.18
CA VAL A 134 5.32 11.53 2.20
C VAL A 134 5.92 11.49 3.60
N TYR A 135 7.03 10.76 3.77
CA TYR A 135 7.62 10.50 5.07
C TYR A 135 8.83 11.38 5.38
N GLY A 136 9.43 12.05 4.39
CA GLY A 136 10.57 12.95 4.54
C GLY A 136 11.90 12.28 4.96
N SER A 137 11.85 11.11 5.59
CA SER A 137 13.00 10.31 6.04
C SER A 137 13.40 9.20 5.06
N ALA A 138 12.57 8.91 4.06
CA ALA A 138 12.86 7.92 3.04
C ALA A 138 13.87 8.47 2.00
N PRO A 139 14.66 7.60 1.35
CA PRO A 139 15.54 8.00 0.25
C PRO A 139 14.76 8.76 -0.84
N ALA A 140 15.41 9.71 -1.48
CA ALA A 140 14.81 10.59 -2.49
C ALA A 140 14.29 9.84 -3.74
N ASP A 141 14.83 8.64 -3.99
CA ASP A 141 14.42 7.76 -5.08
C ASP A 141 13.59 6.59 -4.55
N GLY A 142 12.63 6.13 -5.34
CA GLY A 142 11.78 4.99 -5.01
C GLY A 142 11.52 4.10 -6.22
N TYR A 143 11.68 2.79 -6.05
CA TYR A 143 11.37 1.82 -7.08
C TYR A 143 9.87 1.83 -7.34
N ARG A 144 9.46 2.18 -8.57
CA ARG A 144 8.06 2.33 -8.95
C ARG A 144 7.21 1.06 -8.76
N LEU A 145 5.90 1.25 -8.63
CA LEU A 145 4.94 0.15 -8.68
C LEU A 145 4.89 -0.43 -10.10
N ARG A 146 5.06 -1.75 -10.27
CA ARG A 146 4.97 -2.38 -11.60
C ARG A 146 3.85 -3.40 -11.67
N ASP A 147 3.04 -3.25 -12.71
CA ASP A 147 2.11 -4.26 -13.24
C ASP A 147 1.27 -4.93 -12.13
N PRO A 148 0.49 -4.15 -11.36
CA PRO A 148 -0.34 -4.71 -10.31
C PRO A 148 -1.42 -5.62 -10.91
N SER A 149 -1.76 -6.68 -10.20
CA SER A 149 -2.68 -7.73 -10.68
C SER A 149 -3.53 -8.28 -9.55
N ARG A 150 -4.83 -8.51 -9.80
CA ARG A 150 -5.73 -9.22 -8.89
C ARG A 150 -5.43 -10.73 -8.89
N SER A 151 -4.33 -11.10 -8.26
CA SER A 151 -3.75 -12.45 -8.23
C SER A 151 -2.69 -12.53 -7.14
N ASP A 152 -2.31 -13.72 -6.68
CA ASP A 152 -1.06 -13.96 -5.94
C ASP A 152 0.08 -14.48 -6.84
N TYR A 153 -0.15 -14.58 -8.16
CA TYR A 153 0.86 -15.03 -9.09
C TYR A 153 2.13 -14.17 -9.03
N ILE A 154 3.26 -14.78 -8.68
CA ILE A 154 4.58 -14.14 -8.64
C ILE A 154 5.20 -14.26 -10.03
N ALA A 155 5.10 -13.19 -10.82
CA ALA A 155 5.56 -13.19 -12.19
C ALA A 155 7.09 -13.35 -12.30
N SER A 156 7.54 -14.04 -13.35
CA SER A 156 8.95 -14.04 -13.74
C SER A 156 9.44 -12.62 -13.99
N TYR A 157 10.73 -12.38 -13.75
CA TYR A 157 11.39 -11.10 -14.09
C TYR A 157 11.17 -10.69 -15.55
N ASN A 158 11.18 -11.66 -16.48
CA ASN A 158 10.92 -11.40 -17.90
C ASN A 158 9.51 -10.83 -18.13
N ALA A 159 9.45 -9.55 -18.53
CA ALA A 159 8.20 -8.84 -18.77
C ALA A 159 7.34 -9.45 -19.88
N GLY A 160 7.94 -10.08 -20.89
CA GLY A 160 7.23 -10.70 -22.01
C GLY A 160 6.44 -11.96 -21.62
N THR A 161 6.81 -12.60 -20.51
CA THR A 161 6.13 -13.79 -19.98
C THR A 161 5.42 -13.53 -18.65
N ALA A 162 5.50 -12.31 -18.10
CA ALA A 162 4.94 -11.96 -16.79
C ALA A 162 3.41 -12.10 -16.70
N ALA A 163 2.71 -12.18 -17.83
CA ALA A 163 1.27 -12.44 -17.91
C ALA A 163 0.91 -13.93 -18.11
N THR A 164 1.90 -14.80 -18.38
CA THR A 164 1.65 -16.22 -18.67
C THR A 164 1.33 -16.97 -17.37
N GLY A 165 0.08 -17.41 -17.21
CA GLY A 165 -0.37 -18.15 -16.03
C GLY A 165 -0.96 -17.28 -14.92
N ALA A 166 -1.21 -16.00 -15.18
CA ALA A 166 -1.93 -15.15 -14.24
C ALA A 166 -3.41 -15.55 -14.18
N TYR A 167 -3.98 -15.58 -12.98
CA TYR A 167 -5.38 -15.93 -12.70
C TYR A 167 -5.98 -14.96 -11.69
N PHE A 168 -7.30 -14.83 -11.70
CA PHE A 168 -7.99 -13.97 -10.75
C PHE A 168 -7.98 -14.58 -9.34
N ASP A 169 -7.52 -13.79 -8.38
CA ASP A 169 -7.73 -14.02 -6.96
C ASP A 169 -8.34 -12.75 -6.34
N ALA A 170 -9.56 -12.88 -5.83
CA ALA A 170 -10.30 -11.77 -5.24
C ALA A 170 -9.63 -11.23 -3.97
N ASP A 171 -8.87 -12.05 -3.24
CA ASP A 171 -8.22 -11.61 -2.00
C ASP A 171 -6.90 -10.88 -2.22
N LYS A 172 -6.32 -10.99 -3.41
CA LYS A 172 -4.89 -10.72 -3.59
C LYS A 172 -4.61 -9.63 -4.61
N VAL A 173 -3.56 -8.86 -4.34
CA VAL A 173 -2.95 -7.94 -5.30
C VAL A 173 -1.44 -8.22 -5.36
N ALA A 174 -0.99 -8.80 -6.46
CA ALA A 174 0.44 -9.01 -6.74
C ALA A 174 1.01 -7.77 -7.43
N ILE A 175 2.12 -7.27 -6.90
CA ILE A 175 2.90 -6.14 -7.40
C ILE A 175 4.29 -6.66 -7.73
N ARG A 176 4.77 -6.36 -8.94
CA ARG A 176 6.16 -6.61 -9.29
C ARG A 176 7.00 -5.40 -8.87
N THR A 177 8.17 -5.68 -8.34
CA THR A 177 9.16 -4.68 -7.97
C THR A 177 10.56 -5.27 -8.16
N ASP A 178 11.60 -4.54 -7.82
CA ASP A 178 13.00 -4.96 -7.94
C ASP A 178 13.84 -4.20 -6.91
N VAL A 179 13.27 -3.98 -5.73
CA VAL A 179 13.98 -3.31 -4.63
C VAL A 179 15.18 -4.16 -4.28
N SER A 180 16.39 -3.66 -4.54
CA SER A 180 17.63 -4.41 -4.35
C SER A 180 18.77 -3.45 -4.04
N ILE A 181 19.13 -3.36 -2.76
CA ILE A 181 20.24 -2.53 -2.31
C ILE A 181 21.61 -3.05 -2.77
N GLY A 182 21.70 -4.32 -3.18
CA GLY A 182 22.92 -4.90 -3.73
C GLY A 182 23.16 -4.66 -5.21
N GLU A 183 22.12 -4.24 -5.92
CA GLU A 183 22.14 -3.93 -7.36
C GLU A 183 21.93 -2.44 -7.61
N ASP A 184 22.11 -1.62 -6.57
CA ASP A 184 21.88 -0.17 -6.56
C ASP A 184 20.46 0.24 -7.02
N ASN A 185 19.49 -0.69 -6.92
CA ASN A 185 18.08 -0.36 -7.10
C ASN A 185 17.56 0.32 -5.82
N PRO A 186 16.74 1.37 -5.95
CA PRO A 186 16.20 2.07 -4.79
C PRO A 186 15.27 1.18 -3.96
N ASN A 187 15.05 1.60 -2.71
CA ASN A 187 13.93 1.13 -1.89
C ASN A 187 12.58 1.41 -2.58
N SER A 188 11.48 0.83 -2.10
CA SER A 188 10.23 0.96 -2.85
C SER A 188 9.73 2.42 -2.88
N GLY A 189 8.95 2.78 -3.89
CA GLY A 189 7.99 3.87 -3.73
C GLY A 189 6.96 3.53 -2.66
N LEU A 190 6.12 4.49 -2.28
CA LEU A 190 4.91 4.19 -1.53
C LEU A 190 3.87 3.63 -2.51
N TYR A 191 3.61 2.33 -2.43
CA TYR A 191 2.62 1.64 -3.26
C TYR A 191 1.24 1.76 -2.65
N LEU A 192 0.28 2.26 -3.42
CA LEU A 192 -1.03 2.65 -2.94
C LEU A 192 -2.09 1.75 -3.58
N ILE A 193 -3.00 1.22 -2.76
CA ILE A 193 -4.21 0.50 -3.21
C ILE A 193 -5.41 1.20 -2.59
N SER A 194 -6.34 1.68 -3.43
CA SER A 194 -7.55 2.38 -3.03
C SER A 194 -8.78 1.48 -3.11
N PHE A 195 -9.69 1.65 -2.16
CA PHE A 195 -10.99 1.00 -2.11
C PHE A 195 -12.06 1.93 -1.53
N SER A 196 -13.31 1.77 -1.96
CA SER A 196 -14.42 2.59 -1.47
C SER A 196 -14.69 2.39 0.01
N ALA A 197 -14.89 3.49 0.76
CA ALA A 197 -15.24 3.46 2.17
C ALA A 197 -16.76 3.29 2.43
N SER A 198 -17.60 3.17 1.39
CA SER A 198 -19.06 3.27 1.52
C SER A 198 -19.72 2.18 2.37
N ASN A 199 -19.08 1.02 2.56
CA ASN A 199 -19.50 -0.06 3.46
C ASN A 199 -18.30 -0.84 4.02
N TYR A 200 -17.10 -0.28 3.87
CA TYR A 200 -15.86 -0.95 4.17
C TYR A 200 -15.01 -0.04 5.04
N THR A 201 -14.21 -0.66 5.89
CA THR A 201 -13.17 -0.03 6.68
C THR A 201 -11.91 -0.88 6.58
N TYR A 202 -10.93 -0.59 7.42
CA TYR A 202 -9.68 -1.32 7.49
C TYR A 202 -9.50 -1.99 8.85
N GLU A 203 -8.76 -3.08 8.88
CA GLU A 203 -8.31 -3.75 10.09
C GLU A 203 -6.85 -4.19 9.96
N TRP A 204 -6.18 -4.41 11.09
CA TRP A 204 -4.81 -4.91 11.11
C TRP A 204 -4.81 -6.43 11.28
N VAL A 205 -4.29 -7.15 10.28
CA VAL A 205 -4.30 -8.62 10.27
C VAL A 205 -2.90 -9.20 10.10
N SER A 206 -2.71 -10.42 10.57
CA SER A 206 -1.50 -11.18 10.29
C SER A 206 -1.46 -11.63 8.83
N ASN A 207 -0.25 -11.80 8.29
CA ASN A 207 -0.02 -12.32 6.93
C ASN A 207 -0.76 -11.52 5.83
N ALA A 208 -0.93 -10.21 6.00
CA ALA A 208 -1.54 -9.35 4.99
C ALA A 208 -0.59 -9.08 3.82
N VAL A 209 0.72 -9.23 4.03
CA VAL A 209 1.74 -8.89 3.04
C VAL A 209 2.73 -10.03 2.90
N HIS A 210 2.90 -10.52 1.69
CA HIS A 210 3.89 -11.53 1.33
C HIS A 210 4.95 -10.88 0.45
N ILE A 211 6.21 -10.94 0.86
CA ILE A 211 7.33 -10.47 0.04
C ILE A 211 8.16 -11.64 -0.43
N VAL A 212 8.70 -11.52 -1.64
CA VAL A 212 9.38 -12.63 -2.32
C VAL A 212 10.66 -12.11 -2.96
N GLN A 213 11.75 -12.80 -2.62
CA GLN A 213 13.04 -12.72 -3.28
C GLN A 213 13.17 -13.87 -4.29
N GLY A 214 13.63 -13.54 -5.50
CA GLY A 214 13.98 -14.49 -6.54
C GLY A 214 15.27 -15.26 -6.23
N ALA A 215 15.44 -16.41 -6.88
CA ALA A 215 16.73 -17.09 -6.89
C ALA A 215 17.53 -16.62 -8.11
N SER A 216 18.82 -16.31 -7.92
CA SER A 216 19.73 -15.96 -9.00
C SER A 216 21.12 -16.55 -8.76
N THR A 217 21.60 -17.33 -9.73
CA THR A 217 22.98 -17.84 -9.72
C THR A 217 24.00 -16.77 -10.09
N ASN A 218 23.56 -15.65 -10.68
CA ASN A 218 24.42 -14.59 -11.19
C ASN A 218 24.58 -13.42 -10.19
N GLU A 219 23.67 -13.27 -9.23
CA GLU A 219 23.76 -12.31 -8.12
C GLU A 219 24.31 -12.96 -6.85
N GLY A 220 25.53 -13.50 -6.92
CA GLY A 220 26.19 -14.05 -5.73
C GLY A 220 25.56 -15.33 -5.17
N GLY A 221 24.75 -16.04 -5.96
CA GLY A 221 24.10 -17.29 -5.55
C GLY A 221 22.87 -17.08 -4.66
N ARG A 222 22.18 -15.95 -4.81
CA ARG A 222 20.92 -15.63 -4.12
C ARG A 222 19.92 -16.78 -4.26
N ILE A 223 19.34 -17.19 -3.14
CA ILE A 223 18.31 -18.23 -3.09
C ILE A 223 16.91 -17.59 -2.98
N ARG A 224 15.90 -18.33 -3.43
CA ARG A 224 14.51 -17.93 -3.25
C ARG A 224 14.18 -17.91 -1.77
N GLN A 225 13.61 -16.79 -1.33
CA GLN A 225 13.16 -16.58 0.04
C GLN A 225 11.85 -15.81 0.01
N ASP A 226 11.04 -16.04 1.03
CA ASP A 226 9.78 -15.37 1.21
C ASP A 226 9.49 -15.18 2.69
N MET A 227 8.68 -14.17 2.99
CA MET A 227 8.15 -13.96 4.33
C MET A 227 6.80 -13.27 4.30
N TRP A 228 6.08 -13.43 5.40
CA TRP A 228 4.79 -12.80 5.63
C TRP A 228 4.89 -11.76 6.74
N LEU A 229 4.27 -10.61 6.50
CA LEU A 229 4.17 -9.49 7.44
C LEU A 229 2.69 -9.24 7.73
N SER A 230 2.42 -8.79 8.94
CA SER A 230 1.12 -8.19 9.26
C SER A 230 0.94 -6.88 8.48
N GLY A 231 -0.31 -6.51 8.23
CA GLY A 231 -0.64 -5.30 7.48
C GLY A 231 -2.13 -4.97 7.56
N PHE A 232 -2.47 -3.81 7.02
CA PHE A 232 -3.86 -3.37 6.89
C PHE A 232 -4.57 -4.12 5.77
N ALA A 233 -5.77 -4.61 6.07
CA ALA A 233 -6.67 -5.31 5.18
C ALA A 233 -8.03 -4.60 5.14
N VAL A 234 -8.81 -4.85 4.09
CA VAL A 234 -10.20 -4.38 3.98
C VAL A 234 -11.10 -5.28 4.81
N THR A 235 -12.06 -4.67 5.50
CA THR A 235 -13.10 -5.39 6.24
C THR A 235 -14.43 -4.68 6.10
N GLN A 236 -15.53 -5.42 6.19
CA GLN A 236 -16.86 -4.82 6.08
C GLN A 236 -17.20 -4.06 7.36
N VAL A 237 -17.83 -2.89 7.19
CA VAL A 237 -18.47 -2.20 8.32
C VAL A 237 -19.73 -3.01 8.67
N PRO A 238 -19.89 -3.47 9.92
CA PRO A 238 -21.11 -4.19 10.29
C PRO A 238 -22.35 -3.34 10.04
N GLU A 239 -23.39 -3.95 9.45
CA GLU A 239 -24.62 -3.22 9.16
C GLU A 239 -25.28 -2.71 10.45
N ALA A 240 -25.97 -1.56 10.37
CA ALA A 240 -26.64 -0.94 11.52
C ALA A 240 -27.62 -1.88 12.24
N GLU A 241 -28.27 -2.78 11.50
CA GLU A 241 -29.15 -3.80 12.08
C GLU A 241 -28.41 -4.83 12.92
N THR A 242 -27.15 -5.14 12.59
CA THR A 242 -26.30 -6.02 13.41
C THR A 242 -26.05 -5.40 14.77
N TYR A 243 -25.77 -4.08 14.82
CA TYR A 243 -25.65 -3.35 16.08
C TYR A 243 -26.97 -3.27 16.85
N ALA A 244 -28.08 -3.04 16.15
CA ALA A 244 -29.40 -2.99 16.78
C ALA A 244 -29.78 -4.34 17.41
N MET A 245 -29.49 -5.45 16.74
CA MET A 245 -29.73 -6.81 17.23
C MET A 245 -28.82 -7.16 18.40
N PHE A 246 -27.55 -6.76 18.34
CA PHE A 246 -26.62 -6.93 19.46
C PHE A 246 -27.10 -6.17 20.70
N MET A 247 -27.48 -4.89 20.53
CA MET A 247 -28.01 -4.07 21.62
C MET A 247 -29.34 -4.58 22.16
N ALA A 248 -30.24 -5.08 21.29
CA ALA A 248 -31.47 -5.73 21.70
C ALA A 248 -31.19 -7.01 22.51
N GLY A 249 -30.22 -7.82 22.08
CA GLY A 249 -29.75 -9.01 22.79
C GLY A 249 -29.19 -8.68 24.18
N LEU A 250 -28.34 -7.66 24.28
CA LEU A 250 -27.82 -7.17 25.57
C LEU A 250 -28.94 -6.63 26.47
N GLY A 251 -29.90 -5.89 25.92
CA GLY A 251 -31.06 -5.41 26.64
C GLY A 251 -31.91 -6.54 27.22
N LEU A 252 -32.16 -7.60 26.44
CA LEU A 252 -32.87 -8.79 26.90
C LEU A 252 -32.12 -9.51 28.03
N MET A 253 -30.81 -9.71 27.89
CA MET A 253 -29.98 -10.34 28.92
C MET A 253 -30.00 -9.54 30.22
N GLY A 254 -29.90 -8.20 30.14
CA GLY A 254 -30.04 -7.31 31.29
C GLY A 254 -31.40 -7.44 31.98
N ALA A 255 -32.49 -7.51 31.20
CA ALA A 255 -33.84 -7.70 31.74
C ALA A 255 -34.01 -9.05 32.45
N VAL A 256 -33.44 -10.14 31.90
CA VAL A 256 -33.46 -11.47 32.52
C VAL A 256 -32.67 -11.49 33.83
N VAL A 257 -31.47 -10.92 33.86
CA VAL A 257 -30.65 -10.82 35.09
C VAL A 257 -31.38 -10.02 36.17
N ARG A 258 -32.01 -8.90 35.81
CA ARG A 258 -32.81 -8.10 36.75
C ARG A 258 -33.97 -8.90 37.33
N ARG A 259 -34.70 -9.66 36.49
CA ARG A 259 -35.81 -10.50 36.93
C ARG A 259 -35.38 -11.60 37.90
N ARG A 260 -34.19 -12.20 37.70
CA ARG A 260 -33.63 -13.22 38.60
C ARG A 260 -33.14 -12.68 39.94
N LYS A 261 -32.82 -11.38 40.03
CA LYS A 261 -32.43 -10.72 41.29
C LYS A 261 -33.65 -10.26 42.12
N SER A 262 -34.80 -10.11 41.47
CA SER A 262 -36.07 -9.69 42.09
C SER A 262 -37.01 -10.85 42.41
N ALA A 263 -36.59 -12.10 42.18
CA ALA A 263 -37.25 -13.34 42.59
C ALA A 263 -36.36 -14.05 43.63
#